data_AF-A0A7S2JH74-F1
#
_entry.id   AF-A0A7S2JH74-F1
#
_cell.length_a   1.000
_cell.length_b   1.000
_cell.length_c   1.000
_cell.angle_alpha   90.00
_cell.angle_beta   90.00
_cell.angle_gamma   90.00
#
_symmetry.space_group_name_H-M   'P 1'
#
loop_
_entity.id
_entity.type
_entity.pdbx_description
1 polymer ?
#
loop_
_entity_poly.entity_id
_entity_poly.type
_entity_poly.pdbx_seq_one_letter_code
_entity_poly.pdbx_strand_id
1 'polypeptide(L)'
;RQQRSGVPPPPPPSPCQCSPSCQRYGSCCSDYQSKCRHHHGRRRSPPPSHGGGGGGSHGNRVLTLFHQTSPQACKAIIRSNFRPGSQGWCGGGIYFATSPGATEGKAIGPDSHKGCILEARVNVGRVWHLSR
;
A
#
# COMPACT_ATOMS: atom_id res chain seq x y z
N ARG A 1 0.31 -15.82 31.89
CA ARG A 1 0.80 -14.42 31.87
C ARG A 1 1.70 -14.24 30.65
N GLN A 2 1.24 -13.51 29.61
CA GLN A 2 2.02 -12.70 28.66
C GLN A 2 1.14 -12.36 27.44
N GLN A 3 0.67 -11.11 27.38
CA GLN A 3 -0.09 -10.56 26.27
C GLN A 3 0.90 -10.17 25.15
N ARG A 4 0.88 -10.89 24.02
CA ARG A 4 1.60 -10.47 22.81
C ARG A 4 0.78 -9.41 22.08
N SER A 5 1.30 -8.19 22.09
CA SER A 5 1.32 -7.27 20.95
C SER A 5 -0.03 -7.03 20.25
N GLY A 6 -0.75 -6.01 20.69
CA GLY A 6 -1.98 -5.50 20.10
C GLY A 6 -1.83 -4.87 18.72
N VAL A 7 -1.46 -5.68 17.71
CA VAL A 7 -1.78 -5.37 16.32
C VAL A 7 -3.10 -6.08 16.02
N PRO A 8 -4.22 -5.36 15.83
CA PRO A 8 -5.45 -6.00 15.42
C PRO A 8 -5.21 -6.72 14.09
N PRO A 9 -5.82 -7.91 13.87
CA PRO A 9 -5.73 -8.58 12.57
C PRO A 9 -6.11 -7.58 11.48
N PRO A 10 -5.45 -7.61 10.30
CA PRO A 10 -5.84 -6.75 9.21
C PRO A 10 -7.34 -6.92 8.97
N PRO A 11 -8.10 -5.83 8.82
CA PRO A 11 -9.53 -5.95 8.55
C PRO A 11 -9.72 -6.86 7.35
N PRO A 12 -10.81 -7.65 7.30
CA PRO A 12 -11.10 -8.50 6.16
C PRO A 12 -11.03 -7.67 4.88
N PRO A 13 -10.61 -8.26 3.74
CA PRO A 13 -10.56 -7.58 2.45
C PRO A 13 -11.93 -6.95 2.13
N SER A 14 -12.11 -5.68 2.48
CA SER A 14 -13.28 -4.88 2.17
C SER A 14 -13.09 -4.33 0.77
N PRO A 15 -14.14 -4.27 -0.09
CA PRO A 15 -14.04 -3.81 -1.49
C PRO A 15 -13.56 -2.35 -1.67
N CYS A 16 -13.13 -1.71 -0.60
CA CYS A 16 -12.94 -0.28 -0.46
C CYS A 16 -11.94 0.05 0.67
N GLN A 17 -11.37 1.25 0.62
CA GLN A 17 -10.33 1.78 1.52
C GLN A 17 -10.87 2.86 2.47
N CYS A 18 -10.45 2.82 3.74
CA CYS A 18 -10.71 3.85 4.77
C CYS A 18 -9.55 4.86 4.93
N SER A 19 -8.82 5.18 3.86
CA SER A 19 -7.72 6.18 3.86
C SER A 19 -8.16 7.50 3.20
N PRO A 20 -7.64 8.68 3.60
CA PRO A 20 -7.97 9.96 2.95
C PRO A 20 -7.61 9.99 1.45
N SER A 21 -6.57 9.26 1.07
CA SER A 21 -6.13 9.04 -0.30
C SER A 21 -7.26 8.48 -1.19
N CYS A 22 -8.21 7.73 -0.63
CA CYS A 22 -9.28 7.09 -1.40
C CYS A 22 -10.14 8.10 -2.16
N GLN A 23 -10.30 9.34 -1.65
CA GLN A 23 -11.14 10.37 -2.28
C GLN A 23 -10.58 10.83 -3.62
N ARG A 24 -9.26 10.72 -3.78
CA ARG A 24 -8.55 11.06 -5.02
C ARG A 24 -8.54 9.91 -6.02
N TYR A 25 -8.54 8.66 -5.53
CA TYR A 25 -8.30 7.46 -6.34
C TYR A 25 -9.54 6.58 -6.55
N GLY A 26 -10.72 7.03 -6.10
CA GLY A 26 -12.00 6.33 -6.37
C GLY A 26 -12.14 4.99 -5.66
N SER A 27 -11.40 4.77 -4.58
CA SER A 27 -11.38 3.50 -3.84
C SER A 27 -12.06 3.57 -2.48
N CYS A 28 -12.78 4.65 -2.16
CA CYS A 28 -13.42 4.84 -0.86
C CYS A 28 -14.54 3.85 -0.59
N CYS A 29 -14.74 3.52 0.69
CA CYS A 29 -15.96 2.84 1.11
C CYS A 29 -17.18 3.74 0.91
N SER A 30 -18.33 3.16 0.59
CA SER A 30 -19.59 3.89 0.42
C SER A 30 -19.98 4.66 1.68
N ASP A 31 -19.60 4.14 2.85
CA ASP A 31 -19.79 4.73 4.18
C ASP A 31 -18.54 5.48 4.70
N TYR A 32 -17.60 5.84 3.81
CA TYR A 32 -16.36 6.52 4.20
C TYR A 32 -16.61 7.78 5.03
N GLN A 33 -17.65 8.54 4.68
CA GLN A 33 -17.96 9.78 5.37
C GLN A 33 -18.45 9.56 6.81
N SER A 34 -19.21 8.51 7.06
CA SER A 34 -19.82 8.26 8.38
C SER A 34 -18.95 7.37 9.27
N LYS A 35 -18.15 6.47 8.70
CA LYS A 35 -17.33 5.51 9.45
C LYS A 35 -15.84 5.85 9.46
N CYS A 36 -15.26 6.31 8.35
CA CYS A 36 -13.81 6.50 8.27
C CYS A 36 -13.36 7.93 8.62
N ARG A 37 -14.12 8.99 8.26
CA ARG A 37 -13.72 10.40 8.48
C ARG A 37 -13.41 10.73 9.95
N HIS A 38 -14.16 10.17 10.89
CA HIS A 38 -14.00 10.47 12.32
C HIS A 38 -12.77 9.81 12.96
N HIS A 39 -12.24 8.73 12.37
CA HIS A 39 -11.03 8.08 12.88
C HIS A 39 -9.73 8.82 12.53
N HIS A 40 -9.76 9.73 11.55
CA HIS A 40 -8.60 10.56 11.17
C HIS A 40 -8.48 11.85 12.03
N GLY A 41 -9.49 12.16 12.85
CA GLY A 41 -9.48 13.29 13.80
C GLY A 41 -8.71 13.02 15.10
N ARG A 42 -8.39 11.77 15.40
CA ARG A 42 -7.47 11.42 16.49
C ARG A 42 -6.10 11.19 15.88
N ARG A 43 -5.37 12.29 15.67
CA ARG A 43 -3.94 12.32 15.35
C ARG A 43 -3.18 11.28 16.20
N ARG A 44 -2.95 10.08 15.66
CA ARG A 44 -1.64 9.48 15.85
C ARG A 44 -0.77 10.25 14.88
N SER A 45 0.14 11.04 15.43
CA SER A 45 1.09 11.88 14.69
C SER A 45 1.59 11.15 13.44
N PRO A 46 1.86 11.86 12.33
CA PRO A 46 2.66 11.28 11.26
C PRO A 46 3.90 10.65 11.90
N PRO A 47 4.31 9.42 11.50
CA PRO A 47 5.52 8.82 12.04
C PRO A 47 6.65 9.83 11.86
N PRO A 48 7.48 10.08 12.88
CA PRO A 48 8.50 11.11 12.77
C PRO A 48 9.40 10.71 11.61
N SER A 49 9.59 11.66 10.69
CA SER A 49 10.63 11.62 9.67
C SER A 49 11.99 11.60 10.39
N HIS A 50 12.42 10.41 10.82
CA HIS A 50 13.76 10.17 11.33
C HIS A 50 14.71 10.14 10.14
N GLY A 51 15.26 11.32 9.83
CA GLY A 51 16.57 11.40 9.24
C GLY A 51 17.61 10.90 10.24
N GLY A 52 18.56 10.11 9.74
CA GLY A 52 19.86 9.86 10.37
C GLY A 52 19.88 8.86 11.53
N GLY A 53 20.82 7.92 11.45
CA GLY A 53 21.31 7.16 12.60
C GLY A 53 21.10 5.65 12.48
N GLY A 54 22.21 4.92 12.45
CA GLY A 54 22.25 3.48 12.23
C GLY A 54 21.70 2.62 13.38
N GLY A 55 21.59 1.32 13.11
CA GLY A 55 21.23 0.32 14.11
C GLY A 55 20.35 -0.76 13.50
N GLY A 56 20.95 -1.91 13.17
CA GLY A 56 20.24 -3.06 12.63
C GLY A 56 19.11 -3.51 13.56
N SER A 57 17.87 -3.50 13.06
CA SER A 57 16.74 -4.14 13.72
C SER A 57 16.02 -5.03 12.71
N HIS A 58 16.33 -6.32 12.79
CA HIS A 58 15.61 -7.36 12.08
C HIS A 58 14.18 -7.41 12.61
N GLY A 59 13.18 -7.06 11.78
CA GLY A 59 11.82 -7.52 12.04
C GLY A 59 10.66 -6.82 11.34
N ASN A 60 10.60 -5.48 11.27
CA ASN A 60 9.37 -4.81 10.82
C ASN A 60 9.63 -3.46 10.14
N ARG A 61 10.16 -3.49 8.91
CA ARG A 61 10.18 -2.29 8.06
C ARG A 61 8.88 -2.26 7.25
N VAL A 62 7.82 -1.71 7.84
CA VAL A 62 6.53 -1.54 7.16
C VAL A 62 6.50 -0.19 6.46
N LEU A 63 6.36 -0.20 5.14
CA LEU A 63 6.26 1.00 4.31
C LEU A 63 4.84 1.15 3.75
N THR A 64 4.38 2.40 3.60
CA THR A 64 3.22 2.71 2.76
C THR A 64 3.69 2.87 1.33
N LEU A 65 3.20 2.02 0.44
CA LEU A 65 3.59 2.00 -0.97
C LEU A 65 2.35 1.95 -1.86
N PHE A 66 2.54 2.24 -3.15
CA PHE A 66 1.48 2.42 -4.12
C PHE A 66 1.61 1.45 -5.30
N HIS A 67 0.51 0.82 -5.71
CA HIS A 67 0.46 -0.04 -6.88
C HIS A 67 -0.64 0.44 -7.82
N GLN A 68 -0.28 0.74 -9.08
CA GLN A 68 -1.24 1.13 -10.09
C GLN A 68 -1.61 -0.06 -10.98
N THR A 69 -2.90 -0.25 -11.18
CA THR A 69 -3.46 -1.33 -12.01
C THR A 69 -4.87 -0.99 -12.52
N SER A 70 -5.48 -1.87 -13.30
CA SER A 70 -6.78 -1.65 -13.92
C SER A 70 -7.88 -1.68 -12.85
N PRO A 71 -9.02 -1.01 -13.06
CA PRO A 71 -10.14 -1.06 -12.10
C PRO A 71 -10.59 -2.50 -11.76
N GLN A 72 -10.58 -3.41 -12.74
CA GLN A 72 -10.94 -4.82 -12.56
C GLN A 72 -9.91 -5.56 -11.70
N ALA A 73 -8.62 -5.38 -11.98
CA ALA A 73 -7.55 -5.97 -11.18
C ALA A 73 -7.52 -5.40 -9.77
N CYS A 74 -7.80 -4.10 -9.61
CA CYS A 74 -7.91 -3.43 -8.32
C CYS A 74 -8.96 -4.12 -7.43
N LYS A 75 -10.16 -4.36 -7.98
CA LYS A 75 -11.24 -5.10 -7.30
C LYS A 75 -10.82 -6.52 -6.95
N ALA A 76 -10.12 -7.21 -7.85
CA ALA A 76 -9.65 -8.57 -7.61
C ALA A 76 -8.60 -8.65 -6.49
N ILE A 77 -7.62 -7.74 -6.49
CA ILE A 77 -6.58 -7.64 -5.46
C ILE A 77 -7.22 -7.29 -4.12
N ILE A 78 -8.15 -6.34 -4.10
CA ILE A 78 -8.86 -5.99 -2.87
C ILE A 78 -9.59 -7.22 -2.32
N ARG A 79 -10.28 -8.00 -3.16
CA ARG A 79 -11.05 -9.20 -2.73
C ARG A 79 -10.18 -10.36 -2.25
N SER A 80 -8.99 -10.54 -2.84
CA SER A 80 -8.21 -11.78 -2.70
C SER A 80 -6.76 -11.61 -2.23
N ASN A 81 -6.31 -10.36 -2.04
CA ASN A 81 -4.92 -9.94 -1.81
C ASN A 81 -4.05 -9.91 -3.08
N PHE A 82 -2.84 -9.33 -2.98
CA PHE A 82 -1.88 -9.26 -4.07
C PHE A 82 -1.38 -10.66 -4.45
N ARG A 83 -1.18 -10.87 -5.75
CA ARG A 83 -0.53 -12.05 -6.32
C ARG A 83 0.64 -11.61 -7.20
N PRO A 84 1.80 -12.30 -7.16
CA PRO A 84 2.89 -12.01 -8.08
C PRO A 84 2.45 -12.15 -9.54
N GLY A 85 2.79 -11.16 -10.36
CA GLY A 85 2.73 -11.31 -11.81
C GLY A 85 3.86 -12.21 -12.31
N SER A 86 3.73 -12.70 -13.54
CA SER A 86 4.78 -13.48 -14.22
C SER A 86 5.80 -12.62 -14.98
N GLN A 87 5.51 -11.33 -15.17
CA GLN A 87 6.28 -10.42 -16.02
C GLN A 87 6.58 -9.09 -15.31
N GLY A 88 7.61 -8.39 -15.80
CA GLY A 88 7.99 -7.04 -15.38
C GLY A 88 9.49 -6.78 -15.53
N TRP A 89 9.91 -5.54 -15.28
CA TRP A 89 11.30 -5.09 -15.46
C TRP A 89 12.33 -5.93 -14.68
N CYS A 90 11.93 -6.42 -13.50
CA CYS A 90 12.77 -7.25 -12.62
C CYS A 90 12.25 -8.70 -12.55
N GLY A 91 11.54 -9.16 -13.58
CA GLY A 91 10.92 -10.48 -13.62
C GLY A 91 9.56 -10.54 -12.93
N GLY A 92 9.09 -11.75 -12.61
CA GLY A 92 7.80 -11.97 -11.96
C GLY A 92 7.77 -11.43 -10.52
N GLY A 93 6.81 -10.56 -10.21
CA GLY A 93 6.72 -9.91 -8.91
C GLY A 93 5.53 -8.98 -8.75
N ILE A 94 5.46 -8.32 -7.59
CA ILE A 94 4.50 -7.25 -7.30
C ILE A 94 5.27 -5.95 -7.24
N TYR A 95 4.91 -5.01 -8.10
CA TYR A 95 5.64 -3.75 -8.26
C TYR A 95 4.97 -2.64 -7.48
N PHE A 96 5.71 -2.01 -6.58
CA PHE A 96 5.25 -0.88 -5.79
C PHE A 96 6.07 0.38 -6.08
N ALA A 97 5.46 1.54 -5.84
CA ALA A 97 6.10 2.85 -5.87
C ALA A 97 6.00 3.53 -4.50
N THR A 98 6.94 4.42 -4.21
CA THR A 98 6.96 5.19 -2.95
C THR A 98 6.02 6.39 -2.96
N SER A 99 5.49 6.76 -4.14
CA SER A 99 4.44 7.77 -4.28
C SER A 99 3.48 7.38 -5.41
N PRO A 100 2.24 7.91 -5.41
CA PRO A 100 1.28 7.68 -6.48
C PRO A 100 1.82 8.14 -7.85
N GLY A 101 2.41 9.34 -7.93
CA GLY A 101 2.96 9.86 -9.20
C GLY A 101 4.13 9.01 -9.74
N ALA A 102 4.91 8.36 -8.86
CA ALA A 102 5.97 7.45 -9.29
C ALA A 102 5.44 6.15 -9.93
N THR A 103 4.13 5.86 -9.83
CA THR A 103 3.52 4.75 -10.57
C THR A 103 3.31 5.09 -12.05
N GLU A 104 3.18 6.37 -12.41
CA GLU A 104 2.87 6.81 -13.78
C GLU A 104 4.03 6.54 -14.74
N GLY A 105 5.27 6.82 -14.32
CA GLY A 105 6.48 6.60 -15.11
C GLY A 105 6.86 5.13 -15.32
N LYS A 106 6.16 4.19 -14.67
CA LYS A 106 6.33 2.74 -14.87
C LYS A 106 5.21 2.12 -15.71
N ALA A 107 4.17 2.90 -15.96
CA ALA A 107 2.96 2.52 -16.66
C ALA A 107 3.08 2.91 -18.15
N ILE A 108 4.14 2.43 -18.81
CA ILE A 108 4.53 2.76 -20.19
C ILE A 108 4.25 1.53 -21.06
N GLY A 109 3.02 1.41 -21.53
CA GLY A 109 2.58 0.37 -22.47
C GLY A 109 1.10 0.55 -22.83
N PRO A 110 0.64 0.10 -24.01
CA PRO A 110 -0.77 0.21 -24.42
C PRO A 110 -1.71 -0.54 -23.47
N ASP A 111 -1.25 -1.63 -22.85
CA ASP A 111 -1.98 -2.42 -21.85
C ASP A 111 -1.71 -1.98 -20.41
N SER A 112 -1.30 -0.73 -20.21
CA SER A 112 -0.74 -0.25 -18.93
C SER A 112 -1.70 -0.33 -17.71
N HIS A 113 -2.90 -0.89 -17.87
CA HIS A 113 -3.83 -1.16 -16.78
C HIS A 113 -3.93 0.07 -15.87
N LYS A 114 -4.19 1.25 -16.42
CA LYS A 114 -4.37 2.49 -15.64
C LYS A 114 -5.81 2.55 -15.14
N GLY A 115 -6.06 3.37 -14.13
CA GLY A 115 -7.43 3.66 -13.65
C GLY A 115 -7.70 3.29 -12.19
N CYS A 116 -6.77 2.64 -11.49
CA CYS A 116 -6.84 2.46 -10.04
C CYS A 116 -5.45 2.47 -9.40
N ILE A 117 -5.31 3.14 -8.24
CA ILE A 117 -4.10 3.09 -7.40
C ILE A 117 -4.47 2.52 -6.03
N LEU A 118 -3.78 1.46 -5.63
CA LEU A 118 -3.87 0.85 -4.31
C LEU A 118 -2.77 1.39 -3.40
N GLU A 119 -3.16 1.86 -2.21
CA GLU A 119 -2.23 2.12 -1.11
C GLU A 119 -2.09 0.85 -0.26
N ALA A 120 -0.86 0.38 -0.06
CA ALA A 120 -0.57 -0.85 0.64
C ALA A 120 0.44 -0.64 1.76
N ARG A 121 0.20 -1.26 2.93
CA ARG A 121 1.19 -1.40 4.00
C ARG A 121 1.99 -2.67 3.75
N VAL A 122 3.26 -2.52 3.38
CA VAL A 122 4.13 -3.63 2.98
C VAL A 122 5.25 -3.78 3.99
N ASN A 123 5.34 -4.94 4.64
CA ASN A 123 6.54 -5.29 5.40
C ASN A 123 7.63 -5.72 4.40
N VAL A 124 8.61 -4.85 4.17
CA VAL A 124 9.66 -5.09 3.16
C VAL A 124 10.80 -5.96 3.67
N GLY A 125 10.79 -6.33 4.96
CA GLY A 125 11.83 -7.16 5.55
C GLY A 125 13.24 -6.63 5.30
N ARG A 126 14.14 -7.51 4.84
CA ARG A 126 15.49 -7.14 4.41
C ARG A 126 15.44 -6.66 2.96
N VAL A 127 15.74 -5.38 2.77
CA VAL A 127 15.70 -4.74 1.45
C VAL A 127 17.06 -4.87 0.76
N TRP A 128 17.04 -5.36 -0.48
CA TRP A 128 18.16 -5.26 -1.40
C TRP A 128 17.97 -4.02 -2.27
N HIS A 129 18.96 -3.15 -2.28
CA HIS A 129 18.98 -1.99 -3.15
C HIS A 129 19.82 -2.34 -4.38
N LEU A 130 19.18 -2.36 -5.55
CA LEU A 130 19.91 -2.41 -6.80
C LEU A 130 20.57 -1.04 -7.00
N SER A 131 21.90 -0.99 -7.01
CA SER A 131 22.65 0.21 -7.39
C SER A 131 22.28 0.62 -8.82
N ARG A 132 22.25 1.93 -9.07
CA ARG A 132 22.00 2.48 -10.41
C ARG A 132 23.14 2.15 -11.37
#